data_AF-A0A3S3P6M6-F1
#
_entry.id   AF-A0A3S3P6M6-F1
#
_cell.length_a   1.000
_cell.length_b   1.000
_cell.length_c   1.000
_cell.angle_alpha   90.00
_cell.angle_beta   90.00
_cell.angle_gamma   90.00
#
_symmetry.space_group_name_H-M   'P 1'
#
loop_
_entity.id
_entity.type
_entity.pdbx_description
1 polymer ?
#
loop_
_entity_poly.entity_id
_entity_poly.type
_entity_poly.pdbx_seq_one_letter_code
_entity_poly.pdbx_strand_id
1 'polypeptide(L)'
;MMKKRRQYSEVEAEREEECGICMELNSKIVLPNCIHAMCMKCYREWHSRSQSCPFCRDSLKRVNSGDLWIFTDSREVIDMATLSREKLQAALMYIDKLPIVVPDAVFDAYDSHVK
;
A
#
# COMPACT_ATOMS: atom_id res chain seq x y z
N MET A 1 -10.92 29.94 -20.73
CA MET A 1 -10.50 29.53 -19.38
C MET A 1 -10.42 28.00 -19.15
N MET A 2 -11.14 27.16 -19.91
CA MET A 2 -11.14 25.70 -19.68
C MET A 2 -9.85 24.94 -20.11
N LYS A 3 -9.05 25.47 -21.04
CA LYS A 3 -7.79 24.82 -21.48
C LYS A 3 -6.71 24.80 -20.38
N LYS A 4 -6.68 25.81 -19.50
CA LYS A 4 -5.63 25.96 -18.47
C LYS A 4 -5.79 24.97 -17.30
N ARG A 5 -7.04 24.61 -16.95
CA ARG A 5 -7.35 23.59 -15.93
C ARG A 5 -6.97 22.18 -16.39
N ARG A 6 -7.19 21.89 -17.68
CA ARG A 6 -6.92 20.57 -18.27
C ARG A 6 -5.41 20.29 -18.39
N GLN A 7 -4.62 21.32 -18.68
CA GLN A 7 -3.17 21.22 -18.74
C GLN A 7 -2.54 21.08 -17.34
N TYR A 8 -3.13 21.69 -16.32
CA TYR A 8 -2.68 21.53 -14.93
C TYR A 8 -2.91 20.10 -14.42
N SER A 9 -4.08 19.50 -14.72
CA SER A 9 -4.38 18.12 -14.30
C SER A 9 -3.50 17.05 -14.96
N GLU A 10 -3.04 17.31 -16.19
CA GLU A 10 -2.16 16.37 -16.92
C GLU A 10 -0.73 16.43 -16.35
N VAL A 11 -0.23 17.63 -16.05
CA VAL A 11 1.08 17.83 -15.42
C VAL A 11 1.11 17.34 -13.97
N GLU A 12 0.01 17.45 -13.23
CA GLU A 12 -0.09 16.86 -11.88
C GLU A 12 -0.12 15.33 -11.92
N ALA A 13 -0.82 14.74 -12.88
CA ALA A 13 -0.83 13.29 -13.07
C ALA A 13 0.57 12.74 -13.41
N GLU A 14 1.31 13.39 -14.31
CA GLU A 14 2.70 13.02 -14.63
C GLU A 14 3.62 13.09 -13.39
N ARG A 15 3.48 14.13 -12.57
CA ARG A 15 4.26 14.28 -11.32
C ARG A 15 3.96 13.20 -10.29
N GLU A 16 2.72 12.73 -10.22
CA GLU A 16 2.33 11.63 -9.34
C GLU A 16 2.91 10.30 -9.80
N GLU A 17 3.15 10.13 -11.11
CA GLU A 17 3.71 8.91 -11.70
C GLU A 17 5.22 8.81 -11.53
N GLU A 18 5.92 9.93 -11.49
CA GLU A 18 7.36 10.00 -11.29
C GLU A 18 7.81 9.48 -9.92
N CYS A 19 9.03 8.95 -9.88
CA CYS A 19 9.72 8.69 -8.61
C CYS A 19 10.07 10.02 -7.93
N GLY A 20 9.55 10.26 -6.71
CA GLY A 20 9.82 11.48 -5.93
C GLY A 20 11.28 11.69 -5.48
N ILE A 21 12.22 10.83 -5.90
CA ILE A 21 13.67 10.95 -5.62
C ILE A 21 14.44 11.29 -6.90
N CYS A 22 14.30 10.49 -7.97
CA CYS A 22 15.03 10.71 -9.22
C CYS A 22 14.25 11.48 -10.29
N MET A 23 12.95 11.75 -10.08
CA MET A 23 12.05 12.42 -11.03
C MET A 23 11.93 11.71 -12.39
N GLU A 24 12.16 10.39 -12.42
CA GLU A 24 12.01 9.57 -13.61
C GLU A 24 10.71 8.75 -13.55
N LEU A 25 10.09 8.52 -14.72
CA LEU A 25 8.93 7.65 -14.93
C LEU A 25 9.34 6.17 -14.88
N ASN A 26 9.58 5.67 -13.67
CA ASN A 26 9.91 4.26 -13.41
C ASN A 26 8.78 3.59 -12.62
N SER A 27 8.58 2.29 -12.81
CA SER A 27 7.72 1.50 -11.93
C SER A 27 8.16 1.67 -10.47
N LYS A 28 7.18 1.94 -9.60
CA LYS A 28 7.42 2.25 -8.20
C LYS A 28 7.17 1.01 -7.33
N ILE A 29 7.82 1.01 -6.18
CA ILE A 29 7.48 0.12 -5.05
C ILE A 29 6.95 0.94 -3.90
N VAL A 30 6.10 0.34 -3.08
CA VAL A 30 5.49 0.93 -1.90
C VAL A 30 6.04 0.26 -0.65
N LEU A 31 6.41 1.08 0.34
CA LEU A 31 6.88 0.60 1.64
C LEU A 31 5.69 0.19 2.52
N PRO A 32 5.69 -1.01 3.14
CA PRO A 32 4.54 -1.55 3.86
C PRO A 32 4.19 -0.78 5.14
N ASN A 33 5.18 -0.16 5.78
CA ASN A 33 4.98 0.51 7.08
C ASN A 33 4.38 1.92 6.97
N CYS A 34 4.57 2.58 5.82
CA CYS A 34 4.29 4.02 5.69
C CYS A 34 3.71 4.42 4.33
N ILE A 35 3.39 3.45 3.47
CA ILE A 35 2.77 3.60 2.14
C ILE A 35 3.47 4.57 1.17
N HIS A 36 4.68 5.04 1.48
CA HIS A 36 5.44 5.88 0.57
C HIS A 36 6.01 5.07 -0.59
N ALA A 37 6.04 5.69 -1.77
CA ALA A 37 6.45 5.05 -3.01
C ALA A 37 7.71 5.67 -3.62
N MET A 38 8.58 4.84 -4.19
CA MET A 38 9.76 5.26 -4.97
C MET A 38 10.16 4.16 -5.95
N CYS A 39 11.02 4.44 -6.92
CA CYS A 39 11.51 3.38 -7.81
C CYS A 39 12.48 2.43 -7.08
N MET A 40 12.58 1.19 -7.59
CA MET A 40 13.44 0.15 -6.99
C MET A 40 14.92 0.55 -6.92
N LYS A 41 15.41 1.33 -7.89
CA LYS A 41 16.78 1.84 -7.92
C LYS A 41 17.04 2.77 -6.72
N CYS A 42 16.20 3.79 -6.54
CA CYS A 42 16.31 4.72 -5.43
C CYS A 42 16.11 4.03 -4.07
N TYR A 43 15.19 3.07 -3.98
CA TYR A 43 15.03 2.25 -2.78
C TYR A 43 16.33 1.52 -2.40
N ARG A 44 16.94 0.78 -3.33
CA ARG A 44 18.17 0.00 -3.06
C ARG A 44 19.34 0.90 -2.66
N GLU A 45 19.52 2.01 -3.38
CA GLU A 45 20.58 2.97 -3.08
C GLU A 45 20.41 3.58 -1.69
N TRP A 46 19.19 4.04 -1.38
CA TRP A 46 18.89 4.60 -0.06
C TRP A 46 19.03 3.57 1.06
N HIS A 47 18.46 2.37 0.86
CA HIS A 47 18.47 1.27 1.82
C HIS A 47 19.90 0.82 2.18
N SER A 48 20.85 0.91 1.24
CA SER A 48 22.27 0.65 1.48
C SER A 48 22.92 1.62 2.48
N ARG A 49 22.36 2.82 2.63
CA ARG A 49 22.87 3.90 3.48
C ARG A 49 22.06 4.09 4.76
N SER A 50 20.75 3.85 4.70
CA SER A 50 19.82 4.11 5.79
C SER A 50 18.67 3.11 5.78
N GLN A 51 18.39 2.53 6.95
CA GLN A 51 17.27 1.61 7.17
C GLN A 51 16.00 2.37 7.60
N SER A 52 15.68 3.46 6.89
CA SER A 52 14.50 4.29 7.15
C SER A 52 13.84 4.75 5.85
N CYS A 53 12.56 5.10 5.89
CA CYS A 53 11.88 5.70 4.75
C CYS A 53 12.52 7.07 4.41
N PRO A 54 12.91 7.34 3.14
CA PRO A 54 13.49 8.62 2.75
C PRO A 54 12.53 9.81 2.88
N PHE A 55 11.22 9.55 2.97
CA PHE A 55 10.18 10.58 3.04
C PHE A 55 9.75 10.89 4.48
N CYS A 56 9.41 9.87 5.27
CA CYS A 56 8.88 10.05 6.64
C CYS A 56 9.82 9.56 7.75
N ARG A 57 10.96 8.92 7.41
CA ARG A 57 11.94 8.35 8.35
C ARG A 57 11.46 7.17 9.20
N ASP A 58 10.30 6.59 8.89
CA ASP A 58 9.86 5.35 9.53
C ASP A 58 10.87 4.22 9.32
N SER A 59 11.04 3.39 10.35
CA SER A 59 12.05 2.32 10.37
C SER A 59 11.75 1.22 9.35
N LEU A 60 12.79 0.80 8.61
CA LEU A 60 12.76 -0.31 7.66
C LEU A 60 13.56 -1.53 8.12
N LYS A 61 14.08 -1.54 9.35
CA LYS A 61 14.96 -2.62 9.86
C LYS A 61 14.36 -4.04 9.81
N ARG A 62 13.05 -4.17 9.66
CA ARG A 62 12.33 -5.46 9.57
C ARG A 62 11.66 -5.69 8.20
N VAL A 63 11.96 -4.84 7.22
CA VAL A 63 11.38 -4.90 5.89
C VAL A 63 12.38 -5.58 4.96
N ASN A 64 11.97 -6.69 4.35
CA ASN A 64 12.73 -7.41 3.34
C ASN A 64 12.18 -7.11 1.94
N SER A 65 12.88 -7.60 0.91
CA SER A 65 12.44 -7.44 -0.48
C SER A 65 11.06 -8.03 -0.78
N GLY A 66 10.66 -9.09 -0.06
CA GLY A 66 9.34 -9.71 -0.18
C GLY A 66 8.19 -8.91 0.43
N ASP A 67 8.50 -7.95 1.29
CA ASP A 67 7.50 -7.10 1.95
C ASP A 67 7.17 -5.85 1.13
N LEU A 68 7.93 -5.59 0.06
CA LEU A 68 7.74 -4.44 -0.83
C LEU A 68 6.60 -4.71 -1.80
N TRP A 69 5.68 -3.76 -1.94
CA TRP A 69 4.55 -3.91 -2.86
C TRP A 69 4.86 -3.22 -4.18
N ILE A 70 4.48 -3.84 -5.29
CA ILE A 70 4.57 -3.20 -6.61
C ILE A 70 3.43 -2.19 -6.73
N PHE A 71 3.77 -0.94 -7.06
CA PHE A 71 2.78 0.07 -7.40
C PHE A 71 2.34 -0.15 -8.83
N THR A 72 1.18 -0.77 -9.01
CA THR A 72 0.56 -0.95 -10.33
C THR A 72 -0.16 0.32 -10.74
N ASP A 73 0.28 0.94 -11.83
CA ASP A 73 -0.45 2.03 -12.45
C ASP A 73 -1.69 1.50 -13.19
N SER A 74 -2.76 2.29 -13.20
CA SER A 74 -3.92 2.13 -14.08
C SER A 74 -3.60 1.85 -15.55
N ARG A 75 -2.46 2.33 -16.06
CA ARG A 75 -2.01 2.11 -17.45
C ARG A 75 -1.37 0.73 -17.66
N GLU A 76 -0.86 0.11 -16.60
CA GLU A 76 -0.25 -1.24 -16.64
C GLU A 76 -1.30 -2.35 -16.53
N VAL A 77 -2.54 -2.01 -16.14
CA VAL A 77 -3.63 -2.97 -15.98
C VAL A 77 -4.55 -2.95 -17.20
N ILE A 78 -4.50 -4.02 -17.99
CA ILE A 78 -5.28 -4.15 -19.23
C ILE A 78 -6.80 -4.24 -18.94
N ASP A 79 -7.18 -4.88 -17.83
CA ASP A 79 -8.59 -5.05 -17.42
C ASP A 79 -8.78 -4.75 -15.93
N MET A 80 -8.93 -3.45 -15.62
CA MET A 80 -9.19 -2.97 -14.27
C MET A 80 -10.52 -3.50 -13.70
N ALA A 81 -11.51 -3.77 -14.55
CA ALA A 81 -12.81 -4.25 -14.11
C ALA A 81 -12.73 -5.69 -13.60
N THR A 82 -12.07 -6.58 -14.36
CA THR A 82 -11.83 -7.96 -13.93
C THR A 82 -10.94 -8.03 -12.71
N LEU A 83 -9.84 -7.27 -12.67
CA LEU A 83 -8.97 -7.21 -11.49
C LEU A 83 -9.75 -6.78 -10.24
N SER A 84 -10.55 -5.73 -10.33
CA SER A 84 -11.35 -5.24 -9.20
C SER A 84 -12.34 -6.28 -8.72
N ARG A 85 -13.04 -6.97 -9.64
CA ARG A 85 -13.99 -8.04 -9.31
C ARG A 85 -13.29 -9.20 -8.59
N GLU A 86 -12.16 -9.66 -9.09
CA GLU A 86 -11.41 -10.77 -8.51
C GLU A 86 -10.86 -10.42 -7.12
N LYS A 87 -10.31 -9.21 -6.95
CA LYS A 87 -9.85 -8.74 -5.63
C LYS A 87 -10.98 -8.63 -4.62
N LEU A 88 -12.14 -8.10 -5.02
CA LEU A 88 -13.34 -8.04 -4.17
C LEU A 88 -13.81 -9.44 -3.78
N GLN A 89 -13.88 -10.36 -4.74
CA GLN A 89 -14.28 -11.74 -4.47
C GLN A 89 -13.34 -12.42 -3.46
N ALA A 90 -12.03 -12.28 -3.64
CA ALA A 90 -11.03 -12.82 -2.71
C ALA A 90 -11.16 -12.21 -1.30
N ALA A 91 -11.42 -10.90 -1.21
CA ALA A 91 -11.62 -10.22 0.07
C ALA A 91 -12.87 -10.72 0.80
N LEU A 92 -14.00 -10.88 0.09
CA LEU A 92 -15.22 -11.44 0.66
C LEU A 92 -14.99 -12.87 1.16
N MET A 93 -14.35 -13.71 0.35
CA MET A 93 -14.01 -15.08 0.76
C MET A 93 -13.07 -15.13 1.98
N TYR A 94 -12.16 -14.16 2.11
CA TYR A 94 -11.31 -14.06 3.29
C TYR A 94 -12.13 -13.70 4.53
N ILE A 95 -13.00 -12.69 4.43
CA ILE A 95 -13.90 -12.27 5.52
C ILE A 95 -14.76 -13.44 6.00
N ASP A 96 -15.35 -14.20 5.09
CA ASP A 96 -16.18 -15.36 5.42
C ASP A 96 -15.41 -16.47 6.14
N LYS A 97 -14.09 -16.54 5.94
CA LYS A 97 -13.21 -17.55 6.54
C LYS A 97 -12.52 -17.06 7.81
N LEU A 98 -12.71 -15.81 8.22
CA LEU A 98 -12.14 -15.30 9.45
C LEU A 98 -12.75 -16.05 10.64
N PRO A 99 -11.92 -16.53 11.59
CA PRO A 99 -12.45 -17.16 12.80
C PRO A 99 -13.29 -16.15 13.58
N ILE A 100 -14.42 -16.61 14.11
CA ILE A 100 -15.26 -15.80 14.99
C ILE A 100 -14.46 -15.57 16.27
N VAL A 101 -13.97 -14.35 16.47
CA VAL A 101 -13.33 -13.95 17.72
C VAL A 101 -14.45 -13.66 18.72
N VAL A 102 -14.76 -14.64 19.57
CA VAL A 102 -15.63 -14.41 20.73
C VAL A 102 -14.77 -13.79 21.83
N PRO A 103 -15.09 -12.57 22.33
CA PRO A 103 -14.35 -11.98 23.43
C PRO A 103 -14.48 -12.84 24.70
N ASP A 104 -13.36 -13.11 25.39
CA ASP A 104 -13.32 -13.91 26.64
C ASP A 104 -14.22 -13.38 27.76
N ALA A 105 -14.63 -12.11 27.68
CA ALA A 105 -15.50 -11.45 28.66
C ALA A 105 -16.90 -12.06 28.83
N VAL A 106 -17.32 -12.99 27.96
CA VAL A 106 -18.61 -13.68 28.09
C VAL A 106 -18.57 -14.81 29.14
N PHE A 107 -17.39 -15.35 29.48
CA PHE A 107 -17.28 -16.43 30.46
C PHE A 107 -17.22 -15.94 31.93
N ASP A 108 -16.71 -14.73 32.19
CA ASP A 108 -16.63 -14.19 33.56
C ASP A 108 -17.99 -13.80 34.16
N ALA A 109 -19.00 -13.57 33.32
CA ALA A 109 -20.34 -13.24 33.78
C ALA A 109 -21.13 -14.46 34.28
N TYR A 110 -20.73 -15.69 33.93
CA TYR A 110 -21.45 -16.90 34.37
C TYR A 110 -20.93 -17.42 35.72
N ASP A 111 -19.63 -17.25 36.01
CA ASP A 111 -19.01 -17.79 37.23
C ASP A 111 -19.24 -16.93 38.48
N SER A 112 -19.77 -15.72 38.32
CA SER A 112 -20.18 -14.83 39.42
C SER A 112 -21.59 -15.09 39.96
N HIS A 113 -22.39 -15.92 39.28
CA HIS A 113 -23.76 -16.27 39.69
C HIS A 113 -23.85 -17.64 40.39
N VAL A 114 -22.72 -18.32 40.62
CA VAL A 114 -22.63 -19.60 41.33
C VAL A 114 -21.69 -19.47 42.53
N LYS A 115 -22.06 -18.64 43.50
CA LYS A 115 -21.52 -18.67 44.87
C LYS A 115 -22.52 -18.11 45.88
#